data_AF-A0A7X1W869-F1
#
_entry.id   AF-A0A7X1W869-F1
#
_cell.length_a   1.000
_cell.length_b   1.000
_cell.length_c   1.000
_cell.angle_alpha   90.00
_cell.angle_beta   90.00
_cell.angle_gamma   90.00
#
_symmetry.space_group_name_H-M   'P 1'
#
loop_
_entity.id
_entity.type
_entity.pdbx_description
1 polymer ?
#
loop_
_entity_poly.entity_id
_entity_poly.type
_entity_poly.pdbx_seq_one_letter_code
_entity_poly.pdbx_strand_id
1 'polypeptide(L)'
;MQCKPKQDERAEENLQRQGYECSRPVCRREKLLRGQLSCVKESLFPGYLFINMPEGANWAPLRSTRGVARVVAFGGRPLAVSHELILQLQSRADTHVISKFNAGDKVTILDQGFTGIESIFMSMDGEERVILLINLMNRQQQISLPVTSISTR
;
A
#
# COMPACT_ATOMS: atom_id res chain seq x y z
N MET A 1 -9.04 13.46 4.50
CA MET A 1 -10.40 12.88 4.44
C MET A 1 -10.32 11.37 4.45
N GLN A 2 -11.25 10.68 5.10
CA GLN A 2 -11.35 9.21 5.06
C GLN A 2 -12.39 8.78 4.03
N CYS A 3 -12.02 7.81 3.21
CA CYS A 3 -12.84 7.20 2.17
C CYS A 3 -13.41 5.86 2.64
N LYS A 4 -14.45 5.38 1.96
CA LYS A 4 -14.96 4.02 2.15
C LYS A 4 -13.90 3.01 1.67
N PRO A 5 -13.86 1.79 2.23
CA PRO A 5 -12.87 0.78 1.84
C PRO A 5 -12.82 0.56 0.33
N LYS A 6 -11.62 0.69 -0.27
CA LYS A 6 -11.36 0.53 -1.71
C LYS A 6 -12.16 1.47 -2.62
N GLN A 7 -12.57 2.64 -2.13
CA GLN A 7 -13.35 3.63 -2.90
C GLN A 7 -12.70 5.01 -2.93
N ASP A 8 -11.44 5.11 -2.56
CA ASP A 8 -10.65 6.34 -2.54
C ASP A 8 -10.46 6.96 -3.92
N GLU A 9 -10.18 6.16 -4.96
CA GLU A 9 -10.18 6.63 -6.36
C GLU A 9 -11.56 7.16 -6.78
N ARG A 10 -12.61 6.40 -6.49
CA ARG A 10 -14.00 6.84 -6.76
C ARG A 10 -14.36 8.11 -5.99
N ALA A 11 -13.89 8.26 -4.75
CA ALA A 11 -14.14 9.44 -3.93
C ALA A 11 -13.48 10.67 -4.55
N GLU A 12 -12.21 10.55 -4.98
CA GLU A 12 -11.48 11.59 -5.69
C GLU A 12 -12.22 12.05 -6.95
N GLU A 13 -12.63 11.12 -7.81
CA GLU A 13 -13.39 11.43 -9.03
C GLU A 13 -14.69 12.20 -8.75
N ASN A 14 -15.46 11.77 -7.73
CA ASN A 14 -16.73 12.42 -7.41
C ASN A 14 -16.52 13.81 -6.78
N LEU A 15 -15.49 14.00 -5.97
CA LEU A 15 -15.14 15.29 -5.40
C LEU A 15 -14.66 16.27 -6.49
N GLN A 16 -13.82 15.81 -7.42
CA GLN A 16 -13.37 16.63 -8.55
C GLN A 16 -14.55 17.04 -9.44
N ARG A 17 -15.51 16.13 -9.70
CA ARG A 17 -16.75 16.46 -10.43
C ARG A 17 -17.62 17.49 -9.73
N GLN A 18 -17.55 17.57 -8.40
CA GLN A 18 -18.22 18.59 -7.59
C GLN A 18 -17.44 19.91 -7.55
N GLY A 19 -16.28 20.00 -8.20
CA GLY A 19 -15.44 21.19 -8.25
C GLY A 19 -14.44 21.32 -7.10
N TYR A 20 -14.25 20.28 -6.29
CA TYR A 20 -13.24 20.30 -5.22
C TYR A 20 -11.86 19.91 -5.75
N GLU A 21 -10.84 20.65 -5.33
CA GLU A 21 -9.45 20.24 -5.51
C GLU A 21 -9.09 19.15 -4.50
N CYS A 22 -8.64 18.01 -5.01
CA CYS A 22 -8.27 16.86 -4.21
C CYS A 22 -6.88 16.36 -4.60
N SER A 23 -6.19 15.75 -3.65
CA SER A 23 -4.91 15.10 -3.85
C SER A 23 -4.92 13.72 -3.20
N ARG A 24 -4.70 12.69 -4.02
CA ARG A 24 -4.45 11.32 -3.56
C ARG A 24 -3.06 10.89 -4.04
N PRO A 25 -2.04 10.87 -3.17
CA PRO A 25 -0.73 10.35 -3.54
C PRO A 25 -0.83 8.87 -3.95
N VAL A 26 -0.31 8.52 -5.11
CA VAL A 26 -0.31 7.17 -5.68
C VAL A 26 1.14 6.69 -5.77
N CYS A 27 1.39 5.46 -5.34
CA CYS A 27 2.71 4.82 -5.44
C CYS A 27 2.62 3.52 -6.22
N ARG A 28 3.78 2.98 -6.58
CA ARG A 28 3.90 1.62 -7.10
C ARG A 28 3.97 0.65 -5.92
N ARG A 29 3.25 -0.46 -5.98
CA ARG A 29 3.28 -1.51 -4.96
C ARG A 29 3.39 -2.87 -5.63
N GLU A 30 4.30 -3.69 -5.13
CA GLU A 30 4.39 -5.08 -5.55
C GLU A 30 3.31 -5.91 -4.87
N LYS A 31 2.63 -6.73 -5.65
CA LYS A 31 1.60 -7.65 -5.18
C LYS A 31 1.77 -9.00 -5.83
N LEU A 32 1.44 -10.04 -5.08
CA LEU A 32 1.31 -11.38 -5.61
C LEU A 32 -0.07 -11.51 -6.26
N LEU A 33 -0.11 -11.55 -7.60
CA LEU A 33 -1.32 -11.70 -8.40
C LEU A 33 -1.19 -12.97 -9.22
N ARG A 34 -2.15 -13.90 -9.07
CA ARG A 34 -2.17 -15.18 -9.81
C ARG A 34 -0.86 -15.99 -9.74
N GLY A 35 -0.14 -15.88 -8.63
CA GLY A 35 1.12 -16.61 -8.41
C GLY A 35 2.38 -15.89 -8.89
N GLN A 36 2.25 -14.69 -9.46
CA GLN A 36 3.36 -13.88 -9.95
C GLN A 36 3.44 -12.55 -9.19
N LEU A 37 4.66 -12.07 -8.92
CA LEU A 37 4.88 -10.74 -8.36
C LEU A 37 4.71 -9.70 -9.46
N SER A 38 3.69 -8.83 -9.32
CA SER A 38 3.38 -7.77 -10.27
C SER A 38 3.40 -6.40 -9.58
N CYS A 39 3.83 -5.39 -10.31
CA CYS A 39 3.84 -4.00 -9.84
C CYS A 39 2.54 -3.28 -10.25
N VAL A 40 1.76 -2.84 -9.26
CA VAL A 40 0.49 -2.12 -9.48
C VAL A 40 0.55 -0.70 -8.93
N LYS A 41 -0.18 0.23 -9.55
CA LYS A 41 -0.37 1.58 -9.01
C LYS A 41 -1.51 1.58 -8.01
N GLU A 42 -1.25 2.05 -6.79
CA GLU A 42 -2.25 2.14 -5.73
C GLU A 42 -2.01 3.37 -4.87
N SER A 43 -3.04 3.80 -4.15
CA SER A 43 -2.91 4.91 -3.20
C SER A 43 -1.86 4.62 -2.14
N LEU A 44 -0.99 5.60 -1.88
CA LEU A 44 0.04 5.51 -0.84
C LEU A 44 -0.60 5.30 0.54
N PHE A 45 -1.74 5.95 0.77
CA PHE A 45 -2.56 5.82 1.97
C PHE A 45 -3.94 5.28 1.60
N PRO A 46 -4.12 3.94 1.51
CA PRO A 46 -5.40 3.35 1.15
C PRO A 46 -6.53 3.84 2.05
N GLY A 47 -7.61 4.33 1.44
CA GLY A 47 -8.77 4.86 2.17
C GLY A 47 -8.62 6.30 2.66
N TYR A 48 -7.61 7.04 2.23
CA TYR A 48 -7.44 8.46 2.56
C TYR A 48 -7.10 9.29 1.31
N LEU A 49 -7.57 10.54 1.32
CA LEU A 49 -7.18 11.57 0.37
C LEU A 49 -7.16 12.94 1.04
N PHE A 50 -6.46 13.90 0.45
CA PHE A 50 -6.45 15.30 0.85
C PHE A 50 -7.46 16.08 0.01
N ILE A 51 -8.10 17.06 0.63
CA ILE A 51 -9.03 17.98 -0.03
C ILE A 51 -8.62 19.40 0.33
N ASN A 52 -8.58 20.29 -0.66
CA ASN A 52 -8.42 21.71 -0.43
C ASN A 52 -9.79 22.31 -0.15
N MET A 53 -9.94 22.93 1.02
CA MET A 53 -11.18 23.56 1.44
C MET A 53 -10.87 25.01 1.84
N PRO A 54 -11.56 26.01 1.25
CA PRO A 54 -11.41 27.38 1.68
C PRO A 54 -11.87 27.55 3.12
N GLU A 55 -11.31 28.55 3.80
CA GLU A 55 -11.71 28.89 5.16
C GLU A 55 -13.20 29.28 5.18
N GLY A 56 -13.95 28.76 6.17
CA GLY A 56 -15.39 28.98 6.28
C GLY A 56 -16.27 28.18 5.30
N ALA A 57 -15.69 27.33 4.44
CA ALA A 57 -16.46 26.51 3.53
C ALA A 57 -17.35 25.48 4.24
N ASN A 58 -18.50 25.17 3.62
CA ASN A 58 -19.44 24.19 4.15
C ASN A 58 -18.94 22.76 3.88
N TRP A 59 -18.70 21.99 4.94
CA TRP A 59 -18.25 20.60 4.87
C TRP A 59 -19.39 19.59 4.72
N ALA A 60 -20.65 20.01 4.87
CA ALA A 60 -21.81 19.13 4.81
C ALA A 60 -21.94 18.36 3.47
N PRO A 61 -21.69 18.94 2.28
CA PRO A 61 -21.81 18.22 1.01
C PRO A 61 -20.90 16.99 0.92
N LEU A 62 -19.71 17.05 1.53
CA LEU A 62 -18.72 15.99 1.48
C LEU A 62 -19.21 14.67 2.11
N ARG A 63 -20.13 14.76 3.09
CA ARG A 63 -20.72 13.58 3.75
C ARG A 63 -21.63 12.78 2.81
N SER A 64 -22.19 13.45 1.81
CA SER A 64 -23.07 12.86 0.81
C SER A 64 -22.31 12.45 -0.46
N THR A 65 -21.01 12.76 -0.56
CA THR A 65 -20.20 12.41 -1.73
C THR A 65 -19.91 10.91 -1.76
N ARG A 66 -20.20 10.28 -2.90
CA ARG A 66 -20.01 8.84 -3.10
C ARG A 66 -18.53 8.47 -2.96
N GLY A 67 -18.24 7.51 -2.09
CA GLY A 67 -16.86 7.06 -1.80
C GLY A 67 -16.25 7.74 -0.58
N VAL A 68 -16.80 8.86 -0.10
CA VAL A 68 -16.39 9.49 1.15
C VAL A 68 -17.03 8.76 2.33
N ALA A 69 -16.24 8.53 3.38
CA ALA A 69 -16.75 8.02 4.65
C ALA A 69 -16.95 9.16 5.66
N ARG A 70 -15.89 9.95 5.91
CA ARG A 70 -15.95 11.11 6.81
C ARG A 70 -14.74 12.02 6.66
N VAL A 71 -14.87 13.23 7.18
CA VAL A 71 -13.72 14.13 7.39
C VAL A 71 -12.99 13.71 8.66
N VAL A 72 -11.66 13.63 8.61
CA VAL A 72 -10.83 13.34 9.79
C VAL A 72 -10.74 14.62 10.61
N ALA A 73 -11.11 14.53 11.88
CA ALA A 73 -11.18 15.66 12.79
C ALA A 73 -10.65 15.27 14.16
N PHE A 74 -9.98 16.20 14.83
CA PHE A 74 -9.50 16.07 16.20
C PHE A 74 -10.26 17.09 17.05
N GLY A 75 -10.89 16.64 18.14
CA GLY A 75 -11.74 17.52 18.95
C GLY A 75 -12.93 18.13 18.17
N GLY A 76 -13.44 17.42 17.16
CA GLY A 76 -14.56 17.90 16.32
C GLY A 76 -14.17 18.89 15.22
N ARG A 77 -12.89 19.27 15.11
CA ARG A 77 -12.41 20.18 14.06
C ARG A 77 -11.49 19.46 13.07
N PRO A 78 -11.69 19.63 11.74
CA PRO A 78 -10.72 19.18 10.76
C PRO A 78 -9.37 19.83 11.01
N LEU A 79 -8.28 19.06 10.86
CA LEU A 79 -6.94 19.58 10.97
C LEU A 79 -6.41 19.93 9.57
N ALA A 80 -5.95 21.17 9.40
CA ALA A 80 -5.31 21.61 8.18
C ALA A 80 -3.94 20.93 8.04
N VAL A 81 -3.61 20.56 6.79
CA VAL A 81 -2.30 20.03 6.42
C VAL A 81 -1.67 21.05 5.48
N SER A 82 -0.39 21.37 5.68
CA SER A 82 0.32 22.31 4.82
C SER A 82 0.38 21.83 3.38
N HIS A 83 0.15 22.73 2.42
CA HIS A 83 0.23 22.42 0.99
C HIS A 83 1.60 21.84 0.59
N GLU A 84 2.69 22.38 1.14
CA GLU A 84 4.05 21.90 0.88
C GLU A 84 4.23 20.41 1.25
N LEU A 85 3.72 19.98 2.39
CA LEU A 85 3.75 18.57 2.79
C LEU A 85 3.02 17.68 1.78
N ILE A 86 1.87 18.12 1.27
CA ILE A 86 1.10 17.35 0.27
C ILE A 86 1.92 17.20 -1.01
N LEU A 87 2.56 18.27 -1.49
CA LEU A 87 3.44 18.23 -2.66
C LEU A 87 4.64 17.29 -2.45
N GLN A 88 5.28 17.36 -1.29
CA GLN A 88 6.39 16.46 -0.94
C GLN A 88 5.93 14.99 -0.90
N LEU A 89 4.74 14.71 -0.36
CA LEU A 89 4.17 13.36 -0.34
C LEU A 89 3.87 12.85 -1.74
N GLN A 90 3.32 13.68 -2.63
CA GLN A 90 3.08 13.31 -4.03
C GLN A 90 4.38 12.98 -4.76
N SER A 91 5.38 13.87 -4.68
CA SER A 91 6.68 13.67 -5.32
C SER A 91 7.39 12.40 -4.83
N ARG A 92 7.34 12.12 -3.53
CA ARG A 92 7.89 10.88 -2.97
C ARG A 92 7.08 9.66 -3.42
N ALA A 93 5.75 9.75 -3.46
CA ALA A 93 4.89 8.63 -3.85
C ALA A 93 5.17 8.16 -5.29
N ASP A 94 5.37 9.10 -6.22
CA ASP A 94 5.59 8.79 -7.64
C ASP A 94 6.86 7.97 -7.89
N THR A 95 7.89 8.16 -7.08
CA THR A 95 9.17 7.44 -7.18
C THR A 95 9.27 6.23 -6.26
N HIS A 96 8.35 6.11 -5.29
CA HIS A 96 8.39 5.06 -4.29
C HIS A 96 7.74 3.77 -4.79
N VAL A 97 8.45 2.66 -4.63
CA VAL A 97 7.95 1.30 -4.82
C VAL A 97 7.86 0.63 -3.46
N ILE A 98 6.67 0.21 -3.06
CA ILE A 98 6.46 -0.58 -1.85
C ILE A 98 6.60 -2.05 -2.22
N SER A 99 7.75 -2.64 -1.88
CA SER A 99 8.03 -4.04 -2.12
C SER A 99 7.17 -4.96 -1.25
N LYS A 100 6.82 -6.13 -1.78
CA LYS A 100 6.05 -7.15 -1.02
C LYS A 100 6.95 -7.91 -0.05
N PHE A 101 8.20 -8.12 -0.46
CA PHE A 101 9.25 -8.79 0.30
C PHE A 101 10.51 -7.95 0.22
N ASN A 102 11.24 -7.81 1.32
CA ASN A 102 12.54 -7.17 1.38
C ASN A 102 13.59 -8.21 1.72
N ALA A 103 14.79 -8.05 1.15
CA ALA A 103 15.94 -8.88 1.53
C ALA A 103 16.15 -8.80 3.05
N GLY A 104 16.21 -9.96 3.71
CA GLY A 104 16.27 -10.06 5.17
C GLY A 104 14.94 -10.38 5.86
N ASP A 105 13.80 -10.32 5.15
CA ASP A 105 12.50 -10.65 5.73
C ASP A 105 12.45 -12.12 6.16
N LYS A 106 11.90 -12.37 7.36
CA LYS A 106 11.64 -13.73 7.82
C LYS A 106 10.35 -14.25 7.19
N VAL A 107 10.45 -15.37 6.49
CA VAL A 107 9.33 -16.03 5.83
C VAL A 107 9.27 -17.50 6.24
N THR A 108 8.06 -18.05 6.27
CA THR A 108 7.81 -19.47 6.56
C THR A 108 7.51 -20.20 5.26
N ILE A 109 8.14 -21.35 5.06
CA ILE A 109 7.89 -22.20 3.90
C ILE A 109 6.63 -23.04 4.15
N LEU A 110 5.74 -23.06 3.16
CA LEU A 110 4.49 -23.82 3.14
C LEU A 110 4.58 -25.10 2.30
N ASP A 111 5.64 -25.26 1.52
CA ASP A 111 5.84 -26.42 0.64
C ASP A 111 6.12 -27.71 1.42
N GLN A 112 5.57 -28.84 0.99
CA GLN A 112 5.57 -30.11 1.75
C GLN A 112 6.97 -30.63 2.10
N GLY A 113 8.00 -30.32 1.30
CA GLY A 113 9.38 -30.75 1.58
C GLY A 113 10.06 -30.03 2.74
N PHE A 114 9.64 -28.80 3.05
CA PHE A 114 10.31 -27.89 4.00
C PHE A 114 9.29 -27.14 4.87
N THR A 115 8.08 -27.69 5.04
CA THR A 115 6.97 -27.00 5.69
C THR A 115 7.33 -26.59 7.12
N GLY A 116 7.07 -25.33 7.46
CA GLY A 116 7.29 -24.79 8.80
C GLY A 116 8.72 -24.37 9.11
N ILE A 117 9.66 -24.52 8.16
CA ILE A 117 11.02 -24.01 8.33
C ILE A 117 11.01 -22.48 8.21
N GLU A 118 11.55 -21.81 9.24
CA GLU A 118 11.85 -20.39 9.19
C GLU A 118 13.03 -20.13 8.25
N SER A 119 12.85 -19.16 7.36
CA SER A 119 13.81 -18.84 6.33
C SER A 119 13.93 -17.34 6.14
N ILE A 120 15.04 -16.90 5.57
CA ILE A 120 15.29 -15.49 5.28
C ILE A 120 15.15 -15.28 3.78
N PHE A 121 14.25 -14.39 3.38
CA PHE A 121 14.12 -13.97 1.99
C PHE A 121 15.40 -13.25 1.55
N MET A 122 15.99 -13.69 0.44
CA MET A 122 17.18 -13.05 -0.13
C MET A 122 16.81 -12.16 -1.31
N SER A 123 16.17 -12.75 -2.33
CA SER A 123 15.78 -12.05 -3.54
C SER A 123 14.72 -12.83 -4.32
N MET A 124 14.11 -12.17 -5.29
CA MET A 124 13.34 -12.85 -6.34
C MET A 124 14.28 -13.52 -7.35
N ASP A 125 13.81 -14.60 -7.96
CA ASP A 125 14.38 -15.27 -9.13
C ASP A 125 13.33 -15.20 -10.24
N GLY A 126 13.38 -14.14 -11.05
CA GLY A 126 12.28 -13.77 -11.93
C GLY A 126 11.06 -13.24 -11.17
N GLU A 127 9.85 -13.50 -11.67
CA GLU A 127 8.60 -12.96 -11.09
C GLU A 127 7.80 -14.00 -10.29
N GLU A 128 8.13 -15.30 -10.41
CA GLU A 128 7.36 -16.40 -9.83
C GLU A 128 8.11 -17.17 -8.74
N ARG A 129 9.42 -16.96 -8.61
CA ARG A 129 10.27 -17.73 -7.70
C ARG A 129 11.05 -16.83 -6.76
N VAL A 130 11.41 -17.38 -5.59
CA VAL A 130 12.14 -16.71 -4.53
C VAL A 130 13.35 -17.52 -4.12
N ILE A 131 14.43 -16.83 -3.78
CA ILE A 131 15.63 -17.40 -3.19
C ILE A 131 15.56 -17.17 -1.68
N LEU A 132 15.62 -18.27 -0.92
CA LEU A 132 15.54 -18.27 0.54
C LEU A 132 16.81 -18.84 1.14
N LEU A 133 17.24 -18.27 2.26
CA LEU A 133 18.28 -18.84 3.11
C LEU A 133 17.62 -19.63 4.24
N ILE A 134 17.86 -20.94 4.26
CA ILE A 134 17.43 -21.85 5.34
C ILE A 134 18.63 -22.31 6.16
N ASN A 135 18.39 -22.69 7.41
CA ASN A 135 19.38 -23.40 8.22
C ASN A 135 18.97 -24.88 8.33
N LEU A 136 19.77 -25.76 7.76
CA LEU A 136 19.55 -27.20 7.78
C LEU A 136 20.82 -27.89 8.31
N MET A 137 20.66 -28.73 9.34
CA MET A 137 21.79 -29.44 9.97
C MET A 137 22.96 -28.52 10.36
N ASN A 138 22.65 -27.37 10.97
CA ASN A 138 23.64 -26.34 11.34
C ASN A 138 24.44 -25.75 10.16
N ARG A 139 23.92 -25.87 8.94
CA ARG A 139 24.49 -25.26 7.73
C ARG A 139 23.46 -24.37 7.06
N GLN A 140 23.90 -23.20 6.60
CA GLN A 140 23.08 -22.34 5.79
C GLN A 140 23.06 -22.83 4.34
N GLN A 141 21.87 -22.94 3.75
CA GLN A 141 21.68 -23.33 2.36
C GLN A 141 20.71 -22.38 1.68
N GLN A 142 20.97 -22.08 0.40
CA GLN A 142 20.04 -21.34 -0.44
C GLN A 142 19.15 -22.30 -1.20
N ILE A 143 17.85 -22.04 -1.21
CA ILE A 143 16.88 -22.81 -1.98
C ILE A 143 16.02 -21.87 -2.82
N SER A 144 15.60 -22.35 -3.99
CA SER A 144 14.68 -21.66 -4.89
C SER A 144 13.31 -22.34 -4.83
N LEU A 145 12.27 -21.57 -4.47
CA LEU A 145 10.90 -22.07 -4.36
C LEU A 145 9.92 -21.12 -5.09
N PRO A 146 8.73 -21.60 -5.48
CA PRO A 146 7.66 -20.69 -5.93
C PRO A 146 7.32 -19.66 -4.85
N VAL A 147 7.07 -18.42 -5.25
CA VAL A 147 6.67 -17.33 -4.33
C VAL A 147 5.35 -17.60 -3.62
N THR A 148 4.50 -18.46 -4.18
CA THR A 148 3.25 -18.94 -3.57
C THR A 148 3.46 -19.90 -2.42
N SER A 149 4.65 -20.50 -2.32
CA SER A 149 5.02 -21.47 -1.29
C SER A 149 5.61 -20.82 -0.03
N ILE A 150 5.60 -19.49 0.07
CA ILE A 150 6.07 -18.76 1.25
C ILE A 150 4.96 -17.88 1.84
N SER A 151 5.01 -17.70 3.16
CA SER A 151 4.14 -16.77 3.88
C SER A 151 4.95 -15.90 4.82
N THR A 152 4.66 -14.62 4.84
CA THR A 152 5.18 -13.68 5.85
C THR A 152 4.30 -13.80 7.10
N ARG A 153 4.93 -13.85 8.28
CA ARG A 153 4.23 -13.95 9.56
C ARG A 153 3.55 -12.63 9.95
#